data_AF-A0ABC8JSV1-F1
#
_entry.id   AF-A0ABC8JSV1-F1
#
_cell.length_a   1.000
_cell.length_b   1.000
_cell.length_c   1.000
_cell.angle_alpha   90.00
_cell.angle_beta   90.00
_cell.angle_gamma   90.00
#
_symmetry.space_group_name_H-M   'P 1'
#
loop_
_entity.id
_entity.type
_entity.pdbx_description
1 polymer ?
#
loop_
_entity_poly.entity_id
_entity_poly.type
_entity_poly.pdbx_seq_one_letter_code
_entity_poly.pdbx_strand_id
1 'polypeptide(L)'
;MDAILQVPVDGFRFDNGSGSCCKPRNNLDSGGTNRFTCFKESESQSLSSPTESTESQNLSSPTESTESQNLSSPTETSTVCSDNYPVLKYINDMLMEEDLEEQSCMLQDSLALQAAERSFLEVLHEDHQPTSCLTGSPEISEESSTRRYHQRDDEEEDNRKSKLPAISVVDELAEKLEEVLLVCQKTDQEKATPNKTVRAKGSALNRSKPEQPVDMRNLLMQCAQAVASFDQSRAFEKLKEIREHSSSHGDATQRLGYHFAEALEARLTGTTKTPVSSDVLSKTPMVDILNAYKEFVQACPTLIMCYYTANRTIFELASKATITLHIIDFGILYGFQWPCLIQALSTRQGGPPKLRVTGIELPQPGFRPSERVEETGRRLKRFCDKFNVPFEYSFIAKNWDTITLDELVINSGETTVVNCILRLQYTPDETVSLNSPRDTALKLFRDINPDLFVFAEINGTYNSPFFLTRFREAMFHCSALFDMFESNISEENHCRSLVERELIIKDAMSVIACEGAERFARPETYKQWQVRIVRAGFRPAKLNKQIMKEGKELVRERYHKEFVVDNDNHWMLQGWKGKVMYALSCWKPSKKQ
;
A
#
# COMPACT_ATOMS: atom_id res chain seq x y z
N MET A 1 31.01 -54.29 -11.09
CA MET A 1 30.58 -52.88 -11.22
C MET A 1 29.08 -52.84 -10.97
N ASP A 2 28.57 -52.91 -9.73
CA ASP A 2 29.08 -52.36 -8.46
C ASP A 2 29.25 -50.82 -8.53
N ALA A 3 28.65 -50.00 -7.65
CA ALA A 3 27.67 -50.33 -6.59
C ALA A 3 26.92 -49.08 -6.05
N ILE A 4 25.85 -49.32 -5.28
CA ILE A 4 25.30 -48.48 -4.20
C ILE A 4 24.61 -47.15 -4.59
N LEU A 5 23.28 -47.28 -4.75
CA LEU A 5 22.30 -46.33 -4.21
C LEU A 5 21.92 -46.76 -2.77
N GLN A 6 21.95 -45.83 -1.80
CA GLN A 6 21.45 -45.88 -0.41
C GLN A 6 21.98 -44.61 0.33
N VAL A 7 21.47 -44.07 1.44
CA VAL A 7 20.15 -44.04 2.16
C VAL A 7 20.32 -43.01 3.32
N PRO A 8 19.27 -42.45 3.99
CA PRO A 8 17.83 -42.38 3.72
C PRO A 8 17.27 -40.92 3.68
N VAL A 9 15.96 -40.79 3.48
CA VAL A 9 15.18 -39.61 3.90
C VAL A 9 14.28 -40.04 5.07
N ASP A 10 14.64 -39.64 6.29
CA ASP A 10 13.69 -39.57 7.41
C ASP A 10 12.85 -38.29 7.27
N GLY A 11 11.57 -38.23 7.63
CA GLY A 11 10.76 -39.21 8.34
C GLY A 11 9.61 -38.51 9.08
N PHE A 12 8.92 -37.56 8.43
CA PHE A 12 7.88 -36.74 9.07
C PHE A 12 6.60 -37.55 9.34
N ARG A 13 6.55 -38.14 10.53
CA ARG A 13 5.37 -38.80 11.09
C ARG A 13 4.44 -37.73 11.70
N PHE A 14 3.22 -37.63 11.20
CA PHE A 14 2.17 -36.86 11.88
C PHE A 14 1.47 -37.77 12.89
N ASP A 15 1.67 -37.52 14.19
CA ASP A 15 0.87 -38.17 15.22
C ASP A 15 -0.48 -37.47 15.37
N ASN A 16 -1.55 -38.25 15.22
CA ASN A 16 -2.92 -37.82 15.47
C ASN A 16 -3.15 -37.70 16.99
N GLY A 17 -3.36 -36.47 17.47
CA GLY A 17 -3.62 -36.19 18.89
C GLY A 17 -4.92 -35.39 19.10
N SER A 18 -6.05 -36.09 19.21
CA SER A 18 -7.32 -35.51 19.66
C SER A 18 -7.34 -35.33 21.18
N GLY A 19 -7.71 -34.15 21.71
CA GLY A 19 -7.97 -34.06 23.16
C GLY A 19 -8.13 -32.66 23.78
N SER A 20 -9.39 -32.28 24.01
CA SER A 20 -9.92 -31.47 25.13
C SER A 20 -9.32 -30.09 25.52
N CYS A 21 -10.25 -29.13 25.61
CA CYS A 21 -10.20 -27.94 26.46
C CYS A 21 -9.60 -28.15 27.87
N CYS A 22 -8.96 -27.09 28.39
CA CYS A 22 -9.05 -26.68 29.80
C CYS A 22 -8.85 -25.16 29.93
N LYS A 23 -9.57 -24.53 30.88
CA LYS A 23 -9.52 -23.07 31.17
C LYS A 23 -8.37 -22.74 32.15
N PRO A 24 -7.84 -21.50 32.16
CA PRO A 24 -6.91 -21.06 33.20
C PRO A 24 -7.62 -20.86 34.55
N ARG A 25 -6.91 -21.10 35.65
CA ARG A 25 -7.30 -20.73 37.02
C ARG A 25 -6.09 -20.17 37.77
N ASN A 26 -6.30 -19.08 38.51
CA ASN A 26 -5.26 -18.30 39.17
C ASN A 26 -4.91 -18.83 40.58
N ASN A 27 -3.67 -18.53 40.99
CA ASN A 27 -3.17 -18.22 42.34
C ASN A 27 -3.39 -19.23 43.51
N LEU A 28 -2.28 -19.72 44.10
CA LEU A 28 -1.70 -19.17 45.35
C LEU A 28 -0.46 -19.95 45.86
N ASP A 29 0.48 -19.20 46.45
CA ASP A 29 1.58 -19.51 47.39
C ASP A 29 2.08 -20.96 47.61
N SER A 30 3.41 -21.14 47.53
CA SER A 30 4.27 -21.20 48.74
C SER A 30 5.76 -21.30 48.37
N GLY A 31 6.65 -20.83 49.25
CA GLY A 31 8.08 -20.65 48.95
C GLY A 31 8.96 -21.87 49.18
N GLY A 32 10.17 -21.85 48.60
CA GLY A 32 11.21 -22.88 48.81
C GLY A 32 12.55 -22.49 48.21
N THR A 33 13.58 -22.39 49.05
CA THR A 33 14.96 -22.02 48.70
C THR A 33 15.74 -23.16 48.05
N ASN A 34 16.49 -22.87 46.97
CA ASN A 34 17.86 -23.38 46.64
C ASN A 34 18.22 -22.93 45.20
N ARG A 35 19.33 -22.22 44.90
CA ARG A 35 20.78 -22.54 44.96
C ARG A 35 21.32 -23.41 43.81
N PHE A 36 22.20 -22.77 43.01
CA PHE A 36 23.31 -23.29 42.19
C PHE A 36 23.07 -23.90 40.78
N THR A 37 23.64 -23.18 39.79
CA THR A 37 24.46 -23.60 38.62
C THR A 37 23.85 -24.49 37.53
N CYS A 38 23.83 -24.12 36.24
CA CYS A 38 24.84 -23.47 35.38
C CYS A 38 26.13 -24.30 35.19
N PHE A 39 26.11 -25.20 34.20
CA PHE A 39 27.30 -25.85 33.66
C PHE A 39 27.99 -24.93 32.64
N LYS A 40 29.33 -24.85 32.70
CA LYS A 40 30.17 -24.17 31.71
C LYS A 40 30.62 -25.14 30.62
N GLU A 41 30.86 -24.59 29.43
CA GLU A 41 31.74 -25.20 28.42
C GLU A 41 33.22 -25.12 28.84
N SER A 42 34.05 -25.95 28.20
CA SER A 42 35.44 -26.23 28.56
C SER A 42 36.44 -25.12 28.20
N GLU A 43 37.51 -25.05 28.99
CA GLU A 43 38.64 -24.12 28.85
C GLU A 43 39.68 -24.59 27.82
N SER A 44 40.49 -23.64 27.34
CA SER A 44 41.96 -23.84 27.33
C SER A 44 42.73 -22.51 27.29
N GLN A 45 43.34 -22.13 28.42
CA GLN A 45 44.75 -21.69 28.61
C GLN A 45 45.38 -20.64 27.65
N SER A 46 46.29 -19.74 28.03
CA SER A 46 46.84 -19.17 29.30
C SER A 46 47.84 -18.06 28.86
N LEU A 47 48.11 -16.96 29.58
CA LEU A 47 49.14 -16.87 30.64
C LEU A 47 49.30 -15.41 31.16
N SER A 48 49.66 -15.29 32.44
CA SER A 48 50.42 -14.20 33.13
C SER A 48 49.96 -12.73 33.13
N SER A 49 49.79 -12.23 34.36
CA SER A 49 49.60 -10.88 34.93
C SER A 49 50.95 -10.11 35.12
N PRO A 50 51.11 -9.01 35.92
CA PRO A 50 50.17 -8.33 36.85
C PRO A 50 50.29 -6.77 37.02
N THR A 51 49.58 -6.24 38.05
CA THR A 51 49.88 -5.05 38.91
C THR A 51 49.80 -3.61 38.30
N GLU A 52 49.37 -2.55 39.00
CA GLU A 52 48.81 -2.37 40.37
C GLU A 52 48.15 -0.97 40.58
N SER A 53 47.24 -0.85 41.56
CA SER A 53 46.90 0.37 42.37
C SER A 53 46.36 1.65 41.66
N THR A 54 45.56 2.55 42.26
CA THR A 54 45.44 2.93 43.69
C THR A 54 44.03 3.48 44.04
N GLU A 55 43.65 3.45 45.31
CA GLU A 55 42.39 3.95 45.92
C GLU A 55 42.37 5.50 46.10
N SER A 56 41.22 6.19 46.24
CA SER A 56 40.51 6.49 47.52
C SER A 56 39.27 7.38 47.22
N GLN A 57 38.05 7.17 47.75
CA GLN A 57 37.50 7.62 49.06
C GLN A 57 37.62 9.15 49.33
N ASN A 58 36.64 9.92 49.85
CA ASN A 58 35.40 9.62 50.62
C ASN A 58 34.29 10.73 50.55
N LEU A 59 33.17 10.51 51.25
CA LEU A 59 31.92 11.31 51.37
C LEU A 59 32.05 12.74 51.97
N SER A 60 31.15 13.67 51.59
CA SER A 60 30.25 14.40 52.53
C SER A 60 29.32 15.45 51.86
N SER A 61 28.06 15.51 52.31
CA SER A 61 27.12 16.67 52.21
C SER A 61 26.84 17.20 53.65
N PRO A 62 25.98 18.22 53.96
CA PRO A 62 25.16 19.11 53.12
C PRO A 62 25.19 20.63 53.50
N THR A 63 24.57 21.53 52.70
CA THR A 63 23.54 22.55 53.11
C THR A 63 23.08 23.44 51.93
N GLU A 64 21.97 24.16 52.13
CA GLU A 64 21.18 24.90 51.13
C GLU A 64 21.72 26.31 50.78
N SER A 65 21.48 26.81 49.55
CA SER A 65 20.54 27.93 49.32
C SER A 65 20.56 28.48 47.86
N THR A 66 19.39 28.98 47.43
CA THR A 66 19.15 29.99 46.38
C THR A 66 19.28 29.61 44.89
N GLU A 67 18.11 29.33 44.32
CA GLU A 67 17.62 29.65 42.97
C GLU A 67 18.60 30.15 41.88
N SER A 68 18.69 29.37 40.80
CA SER A 68 18.76 29.88 39.42
C SER A 68 18.15 28.84 38.48
N GLN A 69 17.08 29.22 37.77
CA GLN A 69 16.45 28.34 36.79
C GLN A 69 17.39 28.14 35.60
N ASN A 70 17.75 26.89 35.29
CA ASN A 70 18.33 26.53 34.00
C ASN A 70 17.65 25.26 33.47
N LEU A 71 16.81 25.46 32.45
CA LEU A 71 16.19 24.38 31.68
C LEU A 71 17.29 23.60 30.97
N SER A 72 17.46 22.32 31.33
CA SER A 72 18.23 21.38 30.51
C SER A 72 17.46 21.14 29.20
N SER A 73 18.07 21.47 28.07
CA SER A 73 17.47 21.31 26.75
C SER A 73 17.14 19.85 26.44
N PRO A 74 15.92 19.53 25.98
CA PRO A 74 15.65 18.26 25.31
C PRO A 74 16.39 18.27 23.98
N THR A 75 17.14 17.20 23.70
CA THR A 75 17.77 17.02 22.39
C THR A 75 16.69 16.88 21.32
N GLU A 76 16.74 17.71 20.28
CA GLU A 76 15.81 17.65 19.14
C GLU A 76 16.02 16.38 18.31
N THR A 77 15.49 15.24 18.77
CA THR A 77 15.30 14.06 17.94
C THR A 77 14.18 14.36 16.95
N SER A 78 14.57 14.65 15.71
CA SER A 78 13.67 15.12 14.66
C SER A 78 12.44 14.23 14.44
N THR A 79 11.27 14.85 14.31
CA THR A 79 9.93 14.29 14.09
C THR A 79 9.75 13.64 12.69
N VAL A 80 10.81 13.03 12.16
CA VAL A 80 10.86 12.52 10.78
C VAL A 80 9.93 11.33 10.63
N CYS A 81 8.95 11.47 9.73
CA CYS A 81 8.03 10.41 9.30
C CYS A 81 7.12 9.81 10.39
N SER A 82 7.06 10.33 11.62
CA SER A 82 6.09 9.83 12.60
C SER A 82 4.65 10.05 12.13
N ASP A 83 4.41 11.12 11.38
CA ASP A 83 3.06 11.57 11.05
C ASP A 83 2.71 11.23 9.61
N ASN A 84 1.56 10.56 9.42
CA ASN A 84 1.01 10.24 8.10
C ASN A 84 0.48 11.49 7.37
N TYR A 85 0.48 12.64 8.03
CA TYR A 85 -0.04 13.91 7.53
C TYR A 85 0.49 14.31 6.14
N PRO A 86 1.78 14.16 5.77
CA PRO A 86 2.24 14.53 4.42
C PRO A 86 1.68 13.59 3.34
N VAL A 87 1.48 12.31 3.65
CA VAL A 87 0.86 11.33 2.73
C VAL A 87 -0.64 11.62 2.60
N LEU A 88 -1.34 11.84 3.71
CA LEU A 88 -2.77 12.18 3.71
C LEU A 88 -3.03 13.52 3.00
N LYS A 89 -2.15 14.51 3.18
CA LYS A 89 -2.21 15.77 2.45
C LYS A 89 -1.98 15.59 0.95
N TYR A 90 -1.00 14.78 0.56
CA TYR A 90 -0.76 14.45 -0.85
C TYR A 90 -1.95 13.69 -1.48
N ILE A 91 -2.59 12.78 -0.74
CA ILE A 91 -3.83 12.10 -1.18
C ILE A 91 -4.99 13.09 -1.32
N ASN A 92 -5.17 14.00 -0.35
CA ASN A 92 -6.21 15.03 -0.45
C ASN A 92 -5.93 15.99 -1.62
N ASP A 93 -4.69 16.44 -1.81
CA ASP A 93 -4.28 17.26 -2.96
C ASP A 93 -4.62 16.53 -4.28
N MET A 94 -4.43 15.20 -4.37
CA MET A 94 -4.87 14.39 -5.52
C MET A 94 -6.39 14.28 -5.67
N LEU A 95 -7.14 14.07 -4.58
CA LEU A 95 -8.61 14.00 -4.61
C LEU A 95 -9.20 15.31 -5.18
N MET A 96 -8.68 16.46 -4.74
CA MET A 96 -9.10 17.76 -5.27
C MET A 96 -8.72 17.96 -6.75
N GLU A 97 -7.60 17.40 -7.21
CA GLU A 97 -7.23 17.43 -8.63
C GLU A 97 -8.23 16.63 -9.49
N GLU A 98 -8.58 15.41 -9.08
CA GLU A 98 -9.52 14.55 -9.82
C GLU A 98 -10.95 15.14 -9.83
N ASP A 99 -11.44 15.68 -8.70
CA ASP A 99 -12.74 16.36 -8.61
C ASP A 99 -12.84 17.56 -9.57
N LEU A 100 -11.74 18.31 -9.75
CA LEU A 100 -11.66 19.44 -10.67
C LEU A 100 -11.60 19.00 -12.14
N GLU A 101 -10.93 17.89 -12.43
CA GLU A 101 -10.89 17.30 -13.78
C GLU A 101 -12.27 16.75 -14.19
N GLU A 102 -13.00 16.09 -13.28
CA GLU A 102 -14.38 15.64 -13.51
C GLU A 102 -15.35 16.82 -13.71
N GLN A 103 -15.24 17.87 -12.90
CA GLN A 103 -16.02 19.09 -13.12
C GLN A 103 -15.68 19.76 -14.46
N SER A 104 -14.41 19.75 -14.87
CA SER A 104 -13.97 20.30 -16.16
C SER A 104 -14.51 19.51 -17.35
N CYS A 105 -14.50 18.17 -17.29
CA CYS A 105 -15.04 17.34 -18.38
C CYS A 105 -16.57 17.48 -18.49
N MET A 106 -17.28 17.50 -17.37
CA MET A 106 -18.74 17.73 -17.33
C MET A 106 -19.13 19.09 -17.94
N LEU A 107 -18.32 20.13 -17.74
CA LEU A 107 -18.50 21.44 -18.39
C LEU A 107 -18.22 21.38 -19.91
N GLN A 108 -17.20 20.64 -20.35
CA GLN A 108 -16.91 20.45 -21.78
C GLN A 108 -18.01 19.67 -22.50
N ASP A 109 -18.51 18.59 -21.91
CA ASP A 109 -19.63 17.81 -22.47
C ASP A 109 -20.91 18.64 -22.53
N SER A 110 -21.18 19.47 -21.50
CA SER A 110 -22.30 20.42 -21.54
C SER A 110 -22.18 21.45 -22.68
N LEU A 111 -20.96 21.91 -22.99
CA LEU A 111 -20.72 22.84 -24.11
C LEU A 111 -20.83 22.15 -25.46
N ALA A 112 -20.34 20.90 -25.59
CA ALA A 112 -20.48 20.10 -26.79
C ALA A 112 -21.95 19.77 -27.09
N LEU A 113 -22.74 19.45 -26.05
CA LEU A 113 -24.17 19.20 -26.15
C LEU A 113 -24.93 20.46 -26.61
N GLN A 114 -24.61 21.64 -26.03
CA GLN A 114 -25.19 22.92 -26.48
C GLN A 114 -24.80 23.29 -27.92
N ALA A 115 -23.59 22.94 -28.37
CA ALA A 115 -23.17 23.14 -29.75
C ALA A 115 -23.95 22.23 -30.72
N ALA A 116 -24.17 20.96 -30.34
CA ALA A 116 -24.99 20.03 -31.12
C ALA A 116 -26.48 20.45 -31.17
N GLU A 117 -27.03 20.93 -30.04
CA GLU A 117 -28.40 21.46 -29.96
C GLU A 117 -28.58 22.68 -30.88
N ARG A 118 -27.64 23.63 -30.86
CA ARG A 118 -27.68 24.80 -31.78
C ARG A 118 -27.59 24.38 -33.25
N SER A 119 -26.70 23.45 -33.59
CA SER A 119 -26.59 22.93 -34.96
C SER A 119 -27.88 22.24 -35.42
N PHE A 120 -28.57 21.52 -34.53
CA PHE A 120 -29.89 20.95 -34.82
C PHE A 120 -30.97 22.02 -35.04
N LEU A 121 -30.97 23.08 -34.23
CA LEU A 121 -31.92 24.18 -34.38
C LEU A 121 -31.68 24.99 -35.66
N GLU A 122 -30.42 25.22 -36.06
CA GLU A 122 -30.06 25.84 -37.33
C GLU A 122 -30.63 25.03 -38.52
N VAL A 123 -30.44 23.71 -38.53
CA VAL A 123 -30.99 22.81 -39.56
C VAL A 123 -32.53 22.76 -39.55
N LEU A 124 -33.19 22.98 -38.41
CA LEU A 124 -34.65 23.03 -38.32
C LEU A 124 -35.24 24.40 -38.74
N HIS A 125 -34.42 25.44 -38.85
CA HIS A 125 -34.83 26.76 -39.32
C HIS A 125 -34.51 27.04 -40.80
N GLU A 126 -33.60 26.27 -41.41
CA GLU A 126 -33.34 26.29 -42.87
C GLU A 126 -34.23 25.31 -43.65
N ASP A 127 -35.51 25.65 -43.83
CA ASP A 127 -36.15 25.66 -45.17
C ASP A 127 -37.63 26.04 -45.09
N HIS A 128 -38.03 27.10 -45.81
CA HIS A 128 -39.36 27.28 -46.43
C HIS A 128 -39.32 28.46 -47.43
N GLN A 129 -38.78 28.25 -48.64
CA GLN A 129 -39.44 28.70 -49.89
C GLN A 129 -38.76 28.12 -51.16
N PRO A 130 -39.54 27.71 -52.19
CA PRO A 130 -39.02 26.86 -53.25
C PRO A 130 -38.38 27.60 -54.44
N THR A 131 -37.41 26.91 -55.04
CA THR A 131 -36.66 27.25 -56.26
C THR A 131 -37.50 27.44 -57.53
N SER A 132 -36.99 28.28 -58.46
CA SER A 132 -37.13 28.03 -59.90
C SER A 132 -35.80 28.27 -60.63
N CYS A 133 -35.47 27.40 -61.58
CA CYS A 133 -34.22 27.43 -62.36
C CYS A 133 -34.34 28.34 -63.60
N LEU A 134 -33.20 28.74 -64.20
CA LEU A 134 -32.91 28.55 -65.64
C LEU A 134 -31.49 29.05 -66.06
N THR A 135 -30.76 28.17 -66.76
CA THR A 135 -29.73 28.36 -67.82
C THR A 135 -29.02 29.71 -68.06
N GLY A 136 -27.68 29.68 -68.19
CA GLY A 136 -26.91 30.64 -69.01
C GLY A 136 -25.41 30.75 -68.66
N SER A 137 -24.54 30.76 -69.67
CA SER A 137 -23.09 31.06 -69.56
C SER A 137 -22.69 32.04 -70.68
N PRO A 138 -21.47 32.59 -70.70
CA PRO A 138 -20.82 33.48 -69.71
C PRO A 138 -20.36 34.82 -70.36
N GLU A 139 -19.90 35.83 -69.59
CA GLU A 139 -18.75 36.75 -69.92
C GLU A 139 -18.65 38.05 -69.05
N ILE A 140 -17.39 38.38 -68.67
CA ILE A 140 -16.71 39.71 -68.63
C ILE A 140 -17.11 40.84 -67.64
N SER A 141 -16.07 41.58 -67.20
CA SER A 141 -15.98 42.88 -66.47
C SER A 141 -16.45 42.88 -65.00
N GLU A 142 -15.65 43.26 -63.99
CA GLU A 142 -14.77 44.43 -63.70
C GLU A 142 -15.45 45.50 -62.80
N GLU A 143 -14.67 46.03 -61.85
CA GLU A 143 -14.97 47.15 -60.93
C GLU A 143 -16.16 47.00 -59.95
N SER A 144 -16.27 47.80 -58.87
CA SER A 144 -15.27 48.33 -57.91
C SER A 144 -15.99 48.86 -56.64
N SER A 145 -15.22 49.27 -55.62
CA SER A 145 -15.55 50.39 -54.71
C SER A 145 -16.69 50.28 -53.66
N THR A 146 -16.28 49.86 -52.44
CA THR A 146 -16.39 50.62 -51.16
C THR A 146 -17.70 51.31 -50.67
N ARG A 147 -18.02 50.96 -49.40
CA ARG A 147 -18.39 51.85 -48.25
C ARG A 147 -19.69 52.67 -48.28
N ARG A 148 -20.55 52.44 -47.28
CA ARG A 148 -20.79 53.26 -46.04
C ARG A 148 -21.90 52.57 -45.22
N TYR A 149 -21.77 52.33 -43.92
CA TYR A 149 -21.84 53.26 -42.78
C TYR A 149 -23.12 54.12 -42.73
N HIS A 150 -23.96 53.86 -41.72
CA HIS A 150 -24.58 54.79 -40.74
C HIS A 150 -25.98 54.27 -40.30
N GLN A 151 -26.55 54.56 -39.11
CA GLN A 151 -26.05 54.96 -37.78
C GLN A 151 -27.28 55.24 -36.87
N ARG A 152 -27.28 54.79 -35.59
CA ARG A 152 -28.05 55.35 -34.43
C ARG A 152 -29.59 55.21 -34.41
N ASP A 153 -30.31 55.38 -33.28
CA ASP A 153 -29.97 55.50 -31.83
C ASP A 153 -31.19 55.05 -30.95
N ASP A 154 -31.15 55.37 -29.64
CA ASP A 154 -32.22 55.45 -28.63
C ASP A 154 -32.41 54.15 -27.78
N GLU A 155 -31.87 54.03 -26.55
CA GLU A 155 -32.22 54.68 -25.25
C GLU A 155 -33.46 54.01 -24.57
N GLU A 156 -33.55 53.73 -23.25
CA GLU A 156 -32.90 54.25 -22.03
C GLU A 156 -32.53 53.18 -20.94
N GLU A 157 -31.89 53.66 -19.87
CA GLU A 157 -31.44 53.10 -18.57
C GLU A 157 -32.53 52.34 -17.73
N ASP A 158 -32.26 51.53 -16.67
CA ASP A 158 -31.47 51.88 -15.46
C ASP A 158 -31.14 50.68 -14.50
N ASN A 159 -30.10 50.86 -13.68
CA ASN A 159 -29.79 50.27 -12.35
C ASN A 159 -30.15 48.79 -12.02
N ARG A 160 -29.15 47.94 -11.69
CA ARG A 160 -28.44 47.94 -10.37
C ARG A 160 -27.35 46.86 -10.21
N LYS A 161 -26.39 47.19 -9.33
CA LYS A 161 -25.22 46.41 -8.88
C LYS A 161 -25.54 45.00 -8.32
N SER A 162 -24.80 43.98 -8.74
CA SER A 162 -23.73 43.39 -7.90
C SER A 162 -22.78 42.51 -8.72
N LYS A 163 -21.47 42.61 -8.44
CA LYS A 163 -20.48 41.57 -8.77
C LYS A 163 -19.94 41.06 -7.43
N LEU A 164 -20.21 39.80 -7.10
CA LEU A 164 -19.52 39.09 -6.03
C LEU A 164 -18.44 38.21 -6.65
N PRO A 165 -17.18 38.24 -6.17
CA PRO A 165 -16.11 37.42 -6.74
C PRO A 165 -16.22 35.98 -6.23
N ALA A 166 -16.15 35.00 -7.14
CA ALA A 166 -16.15 33.57 -6.82
C ALA A 166 -14.83 33.06 -6.18
N ILE A 167 -14.14 33.93 -5.44
CA ILE A 167 -12.82 33.67 -4.83
C ILE A 167 -12.94 33.39 -3.32
N SER A 168 -13.94 33.95 -2.63
CA SER A 168 -14.02 33.80 -1.15
C SER A 168 -14.51 32.43 -0.65
N VAL A 169 -15.09 31.60 -1.52
CA VAL A 169 -15.65 30.29 -1.11
C VAL A 169 -14.58 29.20 -0.94
N VAL A 170 -13.41 29.38 -1.56
CA VAL A 170 -12.28 28.45 -1.47
C VAL A 170 -11.51 28.66 -0.17
N ASP A 171 -11.34 29.92 0.24
CA ASP A 171 -10.65 30.27 1.49
C ASP A 171 -11.50 29.95 2.74
N GLU A 172 -12.82 30.20 2.73
CA GLU A 172 -13.71 29.83 3.86
C GLU A 172 -13.78 28.32 4.11
N LEU A 173 -13.53 27.48 3.09
CA LEU A 173 -13.48 26.02 3.26
C LEU A 173 -12.10 25.56 3.76
N ALA A 174 -11.03 26.28 3.40
CA ALA A 174 -9.68 26.03 3.91
C ALA A 174 -9.58 26.37 5.41
N GLU A 175 -10.14 27.51 5.85
CA GLU A 175 -10.14 27.91 7.26
C GLU A 175 -11.00 26.98 8.14
N LYS A 176 -12.11 26.43 7.62
CA LYS A 176 -12.90 25.42 8.34
C LYS A 176 -12.27 24.02 8.38
N LEU A 177 -11.30 23.72 7.52
CA LEU A 177 -10.62 22.42 7.54
C LEU A 177 -9.63 22.29 8.71
N GLU A 178 -9.14 23.41 9.26
CA GLU A 178 -8.25 23.43 10.42
C GLU A 178 -8.99 22.96 11.70
N GLU A 179 -10.30 23.22 11.79
CA GLU A 179 -11.15 22.76 12.90
C GLU A 179 -11.49 21.26 12.82
N VAL A 180 -11.56 20.68 11.61
CA VAL A 180 -11.80 19.23 11.38
C VAL A 180 -10.52 18.41 11.60
N LEU A 181 -9.33 18.98 11.36
CA LEU A 181 -8.03 18.35 11.62
C LEU A 181 -7.55 18.46 13.07
N LEU A 182 -8.26 19.21 13.93
CA LEU A 182 -7.94 19.38 15.35
C LEU A 182 -8.39 18.19 16.24
N VAL A 183 -9.08 17.19 15.69
CA VAL A 183 -9.47 15.95 16.40
C VAL A 183 -8.29 14.97 16.53
N CYS A 184 -7.19 15.41 17.14
CA CYS A 184 -6.06 14.57 17.55
C CYS A 184 -5.37 15.03 18.84
N GLN A 185 -5.89 16.04 19.56
CA GLN A 185 -5.40 16.40 20.90
C GLN A 185 -6.54 16.63 21.89
N LYS A 186 -6.34 16.13 23.13
CA LYS A 186 -7.27 16.10 24.28
C LYS A 186 -8.35 15.01 24.26
N THR A 187 -7.96 13.80 24.65
CA THR A 187 -8.84 12.90 25.42
C THR A 187 -8.81 13.29 26.90
N ASP A 188 -9.58 14.32 27.27
CA ASP A 188 -9.86 14.59 28.68
C ASP A 188 -10.86 13.56 29.24
N GLN A 189 -10.70 13.20 30.51
CA GLN A 189 -11.42 12.09 31.13
C GLN A 189 -12.88 12.45 31.45
N GLU A 190 -13.84 11.75 30.84
CA GLU A 190 -15.18 11.63 31.42
C GLU A 190 -15.44 10.23 31.98
N LYS A 191 -15.88 10.21 33.24
CA LYS A 191 -16.14 8.98 34.01
C LYS A 191 -17.47 8.37 33.56
N ALA A 192 -17.41 7.16 33.03
CA ALA A 192 -18.61 6.37 32.76
C ALA A 192 -19.42 6.16 34.05
N THR A 193 -20.66 6.67 34.08
CA THR A 193 -21.65 6.33 35.10
C THR A 193 -22.51 5.14 34.63
N PRO A 194 -22.88 4.20 35.52
CA PRO A 194 -23.56 2.97 35.11
C PRO A 194 -25.06 3.21 34.93
N ASN A 195 -25.52 3.36 33.68
CA ASN A 195 -26.95 3.44 33.39
C ASN A 195 -27.65 2.09 33.59
N LYS A 196 -28.66 2.09 34.45
CA LYS A 196 -29.48 0.91 34.79
C LYS A 196 -30.39 0.54 33.62
N THR A 197 -30.39 -0.73 33.25
CA THR A 197 -31.30 -1.28 32.24
C THR A 197 -32.75 -1.27 32.72
N VAL A 198 -33.61 -0.49 32.05
CA VAL A 198 -35.07 -0.56 32.23
C VAL A 198 -35.62 -1.74 31.43
N ARG A 199 -36.33 -2.64 32.11
CA ARG A 199 -36.80 -3.92 31.58
C ARG A 199 -38.17 -3.77 30.91
N ALA A 200 -38.20 -3.47 29.61
CA ALA A 200 -39.43 -3.53 28.81
C ALA A 200 -39.84 -5.00 28.57
N LYS A 201 -41.09 -5.35 28.91
CA LYS A 201 -41.70 -6.64 28.51
C LYS A 201 -42.37 -6.46 27.15
N GLY A 202 -41.95 -7.23 26.15
CA GLY A 202 -42.54 -7.24 24.80
C GLY A 202 -42.71 -8.67 24.28
N SER A 203 -43.94 -8.96 23.85
CA SER A 203 -44.45 -10.14 23.11
C SER A 203 -43.43 -11.12 22.50
N ALA A 204 -43.60 -12.41 22.78
CA ALA A 204 -42.89 -13.49 22.09
C ALA A 204 -43.59 -13.86 20.77
N LEU A 205 -42.88 -13.77 19.65
CA LEU A 205 -43.29 -14.31 18.35
C LEU A 205 -42.07 -14.94 17.64
N ASN A 206 -42.22 -16.21 17.27
CA ASN A 206 -41.38 -17.02 16.38
C ASN A 206 -39.84 -16.83 16.45
N ARG A 207 -39.22 -17.54 17.40
CA ARG A 207 -37.84 -18.02 17.21
C ARG A 207 -37.79 -18.96 16.00
N SER A 208 -37.16 -18.53 14.91
CA SER A 208 -36.47 -19.47 14.03
C SER A 208 -35.47 -20.30 14.86
N LYS A 209 -35.23 -21.55 14.47
CA LYS A 209 -34.14 -22.33 15.06
C LYS A 209 -32.83 -21.58 14.80
N PRO A 210 -31.87 -21.55 15.74
CA PRO A 210 -30.51 -21.17 15.38
C PRO A 210 -30.04 -22.20 14.34
N GLU A 211 -29.76 -21.71 13.13
CA GLU A 211 -29.09 -22.51 12.12
C GLU A 211 -27.75 -22.97 12.69
N GLN A 212 -27.32 -24.20 12.37
CA GLN A 212 -26.02 -24.65 12.84
C GLN A 212 -24.94 -23.77 12.18
N PRO A 213 -23.91 -23.33 12.93
CA PRO A 213 -22.85 -22.52 12.35
C PRO A 213 -22.17 -23.32 11.24
N VAL A 214 -22.35 -22.86 10.00
CA VAL A 214 -21.83 -23.53 8.82
C VAL A 214 -20.32 -23.34 8.78
N ASP A 215 -19.58 -24.45 8.70
CA ASP A 215 -18.13 -24.42 8.55
C ASP A 215 -17.75 -24.04 7.11
N MET A 216 -17.79 -22.72 6.85
CA MET A 216 -17.42 -22.12 5.56
C MET A 216 -16.03 -22.56 5.11
N ARG A 217 -15.08 -22.72 6.02
CA ARG A 217 -13.72 -23.19 5.72
C ARG A 217 -13.74 -24.63 5.17
N ASN A 218 -14.54 -25.50 5.76
CA ASN A 218 -14.74 -26.86 5.28
C ASN A 218 -15.46 -26.90 3.93
N LEU A 219 -16.51 -26.08 3.72
CA LEU A 219 -17.19 -25.96 2.42
C LEU A 219 -16.25 -25.50 1.30
N LEU A 220 -15.48 -24.44 1.55
CA LEU A 220 -14.45 -23.92 0.63
C LEU A 220 -13.43 -25.00 0.27
N MET A 221 -12.94 -25.77 1.26
CA MET A 221 -12.01 -26.88 1.01
C MET A 221 -12.64 -28.03 0.22
N GLN A 222 -13.91 -28.39 0.48
CA GLN A 222 -14.62 -29.41 -0.31
C GLN A 222 -14.84 -28.96 -1.75
N CYS A 223 -15.18 -27.69 -1.97
CA CYS A 223 -15.30 -27.12 -3.31
C CYS A 223 -13.95 -27.14 -4.04
N ALA A 224 -12.87 -26.70 -3.39
CA ALA A 224 -11.54 -26.74 -3.97
C ALA A 224 -11.07 -28.18 -4.28
N GLN A 225 -11.44 -29.16 -3.46
CA GLN A 225 -11.21 -30.59 -3.73
C GLN A 225 -11.94 -31.07 -4.98
N ALA A 226 -13.23 -30.76 -5.14
CA ALA A 226 -14.01 -31.12 -6.33
C ALA A 226 -13.43 -30.46 -7.60
N VAL A 227 -13.04 -29.18 -7.51
CA VAL A 227 -12.33 -28.45 -8.58
C VAL A 227 -11.00 -29.15 -8.94
N ALA A 228 -10.21 -29.57 -7.95
CA ALA A 228 -8.94 -30.24 -8.16
C ALA A 228 -9.07 -31.66 -8.77
N SER A 229 -10.18 -32.35 -8.50
CA SER A 229 -10.50 -33.65 -9.08
C SER A 229 -11.30 -33.57 -10.39
N PHE A 230 -11.49 -32.37 -10.95
CA PHE A 230 -12.30 -32.10 -12.14
C PHE A 230 -13.78 -32.56 -12.02
N ASP A 231 -14.29 -32.70 -10.80
CA ASP A 231 -15.69 -33.03 -10.50
C ASP A 231 -16.53 -31.74 -10.54
N GLN A 232 -16.87 -31.30 -11.75
CA GLN A 232 -17.58 -30.04 -11.95
C GLN A 232 -18.97 -30.04 -11.30
N SER A 233 -19.72 -31.15 -11.37
CA SER A 233 -21.05 -31.25 -10.78
C SER A 233 -21.01 -31.00 -9.27
N ARG A 234 -20.11 -31.67 -8.55
CA ARG A 234 -19.92 -31.45 -7.12
C ARG A 234 -19.32 -30.08 -6.79
N ALA A 235 -18.46 -29.54 -7.66
CA ALA A 235 -17.91 -28.21 -7.48
C ALA A 235 -18.99 -27.12 -7.58
N PHE A 236 -19.90 -27.20 -8.55
CA PHE A 236 -21.04 -26.29 -8.67
C PHE A 236 -22.07 -26.47 -7.55
N GLU A 237 -22.31 -27.71 -7.09
CA GLU A 237 -23.13 -27.99 -5.89
C GLU A 237 -22.55 -27.28 -4.66
N LYS A 238 -21.24 -27.43 -4.40
CA LYS A 238 -20.56 -26.80 -3.27
C LYS A 238 -20.46 -25.27 -3.41
N LEU A 239 -20.29 -24.74 -4.62
CA LEU A 239 -20.40 -23.30 -4.86
C LEU A 239 -21.79 -22.76 -4.50
N LYS A 240 -22.87 -23.48 -4.83
CA LYS A 240 -24.22 -23.07 -4.45
C LYS A 240 -24.39 -23.02 -2.93
N GLU A 241 -23.95 -24.06 -2.22
CA GLU A 241 -23.99 -24.12 -0.75
C GLU A 241 -23.13 -23.01 -0.10
N ILE A 242 -21.94 -22.71 -0.65
CA ILE A 242 -21.13 -21.56 -0.21
C ILE A 242 -21.90 -20.26 -0.42
N ARG A 243 -22.50 -20.05 -1.60
CA ARG A 243 -23.26 -18.83 -1.93
C ARG A 243 -24.49 -18.64 -1.03
N GLU A 244 -25.16 -19.72 -0.62
CA GLU A 244 -26.28 -19.71 0.34
C GLU A 244 -25.89 -19.23 1.75
N HIS A 245 -24.61 -19.35 2.13
CA HIS A 245 -24.10 -18.96 3.45
C HIS A 245 -23.11 -17.78 3.45
N SER A 246 -22.72 -17.30 2.27
CA SER A 246 -21.82 -16.15 2.08
C SER A 246 -22.57 -14.85 1.83
N SER A 247 -21.95 -13.72 2.15
CA SER A 247 -22.48 -12.38 1.87
C SER A 247 -21.33 -11.39 1.76
N SER A 248 -21.38 -10.49 0.79
CA SER A 248 -20.43 -9.38 0.64
C SER A 248 -20.55 -8.31 1.73
N HIS A 249 -21.60 -8.36 2.56
CA HIS A 249 -21.85 -7.45 3.68
C HIS A 249 -22.09 -8.21 4.99
N GLY A 250 -21.78 -9.51 5.03
CA GLY A 250 -21.86 -10.34 6.23
C GLY A 250 -20.65 -10.18 7.15
N ASP A 251 -20.45 -11.12 8.07
CA ASP A 251 -19.24 -11.17 8.89
C ASP A 251 -17.97 -11.50 8.06
N ALA A 252 -16.80 -11.34 8.67
CA ALA A 252 -15.48 -11.66 8.09
C ALA A 252 -15.40 -13.02 7.37
N THR A 253 -16.07 -14.05 7.88
CA THR A 253 -16.11 -15.40 7.28
C THR A 253 -17.04 -15.45 6.08
N GLN A 254 -18.19 -14.78 6.15
CA GLN A 254 -19.14 -14.68 5.05
C GLN A 254 -18.59 -13.89 3.86
N ARG A 255 -17.87 -12.78 4.11
CA ARG A 255 -17.24 -11.97 3.06
C ARG A 255 -16.06 -12.71 2.42
N LEU A 256 -15.25 -13.41 3.21
CA LEU A 256 -14.21 -14.30 2.69
C LEU A 256 -14.79 -15.43 1.81
N GLY A 257 -15.88 -16.06 2.26
CA GLY A 257 -16.59 -17.09 1.49
C GLY A 257 -17.11 -16.57 0.14
N TYR A 258 -17.67 -15.36 0.13
CA TYR A 258 -18.18 -14.70 -1.06
C TYR A 258 -17.06 -14.51 -2.11
N HIS A 259 -15.95 -13.88 -1.74
CA HIS A 259 -14.86 -13.61 -2.68
C HIS A 259 -14.15 -14.89 -3.18
N PHE A 260 -14.06 -15.94 -2.37
CA PHE A 260 -13.52 -17.22 -2.84
C PHE A 260 -14.50 -18.00 -3.72
N ALA A 261 -15.81 -17.85 -3.53
CA ALA A 261 -16.79 -18.39 -4.48
C ALA A 261 -16.61 -17.75 -5.87
N GLU A 262 -16.47 -16.42 -5.94
CA GLU A 262 -16.17 -15.69 -7.18
C GLU A 262 -14.88 -16.22 -7.87
N ALA A 263 -13.80 -16.40 -7.11
CA ALA A 263 -12.53 -16.89 -7.66
C ALA A 263 -12.58 -18.37 -8.12
N LEU A 264 -13.32 -19.21 -7.40
CA LEU A 264 -13.53 -20.62 -7.76
C LEU A 264 -14.45 -20.76 -9.00
N GLU A 265 -15.47 -19.91 -9.14
CA GLU A 265 -16.34 -19.90 -10.31
C GLU A 265 -15.63 -19.38 -11.56
N ALA A 266 -14.85 -18.29 -11.45
CA ALA A 266 -13.99 -17.80 -12.53
C ALA A 266 -13.04 -18.90 -13.04
N ARG A 267 -12.48 -19.70 -12.12
CA ARG A 267 -11.65 -20.87 -12.44
C ARG A 267 -12.41 -21.95 -13.20
N LEU A 268 -13.59 -22.36 -12.70
CA LEU A 268 -14.40 -23.44 -13.27
C LEU A 268 -14.92 -23.12 -14.68
N THR A 269 -15.30 -21.87 -14.89
CA THR A 269 -15.82 -21.37 -16.17
C THR A 269 -14.71 -21.09 -17.20
N GLY A 270 -13.43 -21.17 -16.81
CA GLY A 270 -12.30 -20.80 -17.67
C GLY A 270 -12.26 -19.30 -17.99
N THR A 271 -12.93 -18.47 -17.18
CA THR A 271 -13.08 -17.05 -17.45
C THR A 271 -11.81 -16.31 -17.03
N THR A 272 -10.94 -16.01 -18.00
CA THR A 272 -9.72 -15.17 -17.78
C THR A 272 -10.07 -13.77 -17.28
N LYS A 273 -11.28 -13.29 -17.57
CA LYS A 273 -11.94 -12.20 -16.85
C LYS A 273 -12.34 -12.67 -15.44
N THR A 274 -11.36 -12.88 -14.58
CA THR A 274 -11.62 -12.72 -13.15
C THR A 274 -12.26 -11.34 -12.92
N PRO A 275 -13.07 -11.15 -11.85
CA PRO A 275 -13.52 -9.81 -11.41
C PRO A 275 -12.36 -8.86 -11.00
N VAL A 276 -11.12 -9.25 -11.32
CA VAL A 276 -9.85 -8.82 -10.73
C VAL A 276 -8.73 -8.83 -11.80
N SER A 277 -9.05 -8.98 -13.09
CA SER A 277 -8.02 -8.97 -14.13
C SER A 277 -7.38 -7.58 -14.24
N SER A 278 -6.24 -7.49 -14.93
CA SER A 278 -5.58 -6.21 -15.20
C SER A 278 -6.51 -5.18 -15.86
N ASP A 279 -7.52 -5.64 -16.62
CA ASP A 279 -8.51 -4.77 -17.26
C ASP A 279 -9.59 -4.26 -16.28
N VAL A 280 -9.85 -4.95 -15.17
CA VAL A 280 -10.82 -4.46 -14.16
C VAL A 280 -10.19 -3.37 -13.28
N LEU A 281 -8.86 -3.39 -13.14
CA LEU A 281 -8.08 -2.27 -12.62
C LEU A 281 -8.25 -0.99 -13.46
N SER A 282 -8.67 -1.10 -14.73
CA SER A 282 -8.97 0.05 -15.59
C SER A 282 -10.37 0.66 -15.37
N LYS A 283 -11.14 0.18 -14.37
CA LYS A 283 -12.53 0.62 -14.15
C LYS A 283 -12.86 1.15 -12.75
N THR A 284 -11.99 0.95 -11.76
CA THR A 284 -12.21 1.60 -10.45
C THR A 284 -11.68 3.03 -10.55
N PRO A 285 -12.48 4.08 -10.30
CA PRO A 285 -12.03 5.47 -10.32
C PRO A 285 -10.83 5.72 -9.40
N MET A 286 -10.00 6.72 -9.71
CA MET A 286 -8.84 7.00 -8.86
C MET A 286 -9.30 7.45 -7.46
N VAL A 287 -10.32 8.31 -7.37
CA VAL A 287 -10.97 8.72 -6.11
C VAL A 287 -11.33 7.55 -5.19
N ASP A 288 -11.90 6.48 -5.75
CA ASP A 288 -12.23 5.24 -5.03
C ASP A 288 -10.97 4.55 -4.48
N ILE A 289 -9.92 4.41 -5.30
CA ILE A 289 -8.64 3.81 -4.89
C ILE A 289 -7.97 4.65 -3.79
N LEU A 290 -8.04 5.98 -3.89
CA LEU A 290 -7.50 6.92 -2.90
C LEU A 290 -8.23 6.83 -1.55
N ASN A 291 -9.56 6.77 -1.58
CA ASN A 291 -10.38 6.58 -0.39
C ASN A 291 -10.11 5.21 0.27
N ALA A 292 -10.08 4.13 -0.52
CA ALA A 292 -9.74 2.80 0.00
C ALA A 292 -8.33 2.76 0.61
N TYR A 293 -7.35 3.42 -0.01
CA TYR A 293 -6.00 3.52 0.52
C TYR A 293 -5.95 4.26 1.86
N LYS A 294 -6.68 5.38 1.98
CA LYS A 294 -6.78 6.19 3.21
C LYS A 294 -7.31 5.37 4.39
N GLU A 295 -8.39 4.61 4.17
CA GLU A 295 -8.96 3.72 5.18
C GLU A 295 -8.01 2.55 5.51
N PHE A 296 -7.33 1.96 4.51
CA PHE A 296 -6.35 0.91 4.73
C PHE A 296 -5.21 1.36 5.66
N VAL A 297 -4.62 2.54 5.45
CA VAL A 297 -3.49 3.02 6.27
C VAL A 297 -3.90 3.49 7.68
N GLN A 298 -5.19 3.77 7.89
CA GLN A 298 -5.76 4.00 9.21
C GLN A 298 -5.99 2.67 9.95
N ALA A 299 -6.52 1.66 9.26
CA ALA A 299 -6.82 0.35 9.86
C ALA A 299 -5.59 -0.57 10.02
N CYS A 300 -4.53 -0.38 9.22
CA CYS A 300 -3.37 -1.27 9.18
C CYS A 300 -2.04 -0.50 9.11
N PRO A 301 -1.08 -0.75 10.02
CA PRO A 301 0.20 -0.03 10.06
C PRO A 301 1.17 -0.43 8.94
N THR A 302 0.88 -1.50 8.18
CA THR A 302 1.85 -2.16 7.29
C THR A 302 2.58 -1.20 6.34
N LEU A 303 1.83 -0.45 5.53
CA LEU A 303 2.38 0.46 4.54
C LEU A 303 3.15 1.62 5.20
N ILE A 304 2.55 2.18 6.26
CA ILE A 304 3.13 3.27 7.04
C ILE A 304 4.48 2.86 7.63
N MET A 305 4.56 1.68 8.23
CA MET A 305 5.80 1.15 8.79
C MET A 305 6.85 0.81 7.74
N CYS A 306 6.43 0.30 6.57
CA CYS A 306 7.33 0.11 5.44
C CYS A 306 7.94 1.45 4.99
N TYR A 307 7.11 2.46 4.73
CA TYR A 307 7.58 3.78 4.29
C TYR A 307 8.38 4.51 5.38
N TYR A 308 7.94 4.47 6.64
CA TYR A 308 8.66 5.04 7.78
C TYR A 308 10.09 4.47 7.85
N THR A 309 10.22 3.15 7.85
CA THR A 309 11.53 2.48 8.00
C THR A 309 12.41 2.69 6.78
N ALA A 310 11.84 2.62 5.57
CA ALA A 310 12.52 2.92 4.32
C ALA A 310 13.03 4.37 4.30
N ASN A 311 12.14 5.34 4.49
CA ASN A 311 12.45 6.76 4.38
C ASN A 311 13.43 7.22 5.47
N ARG A 312 13.29 6.74 6.72
CA ARG A 312 14.29 7.02 7.77
C ARG A 312 15.67 6.46 7.39
N THR A 313 15.75 5.24 6.85
CA THR A 313 17.02 4.64 6.41
C THR A 313 17.63 5.38 5.20
N ILE A 314 16.80 5.81 4.24
CA ILE A 314 17.22 6.62 3.09
C ILE A 314 17.68 8.01 3.54
N PHE A 315 17.01 8.63 4.51
CA PHE A 315 17.39 9.92 5.08
C PHE A 315 18.72 9.84 5.85
N GLU A 316 18.95 8.78 6.64
CA GLU A 316 20.24 8.52 7.29
C GLU A 316 21.39 8.32 6.28
N LEU A 317 21.09 7.75 5.11
CA LEU A 317 22.05 7.65 4.01
C LEU A 317 22.33 9.04 3.40
N ALA A 318 21.27 9.77 3.02
CA ALA A 318 21.35 11.09 2.41
C ALA A 318 21.91 12.19 3.33
N SER A 319 21.96 11.96 4.64
CA SER A 319 22.60 12.86 5.62
C SER A 319 24.13 12.89 5.50
N LYS A 320 24.75 11.97 4.77
CA LYS A 320 26.22 11.79 4.71
C LYS A 320 26.87 12.64 3.61
N ALA A 321 26.73 13.96 3.70
CA ALA A 321 27.26 14.91 2.71
C ALA A 321 26.82 14.63 1.25
N THR A 322 25.70 13.92 1.05
CA THR A 322 25.13 13.65 -0.26
C THR A 322 24.74 14.97 -0.94
N ILE A 323 25.26 15.19 -2.15
CA ILE A 323 24.91 16.33 -3.02
C ILE A 323 23.68 15.98 -3.88
N THR A 324 23.66 14.78 -4.43
CA THR A 324 22.56 14.24 -5.24
C THR A 324 22.14 12.87 -4.71
N LEU A 325 20.87 12.72 -4.35
CA LEU A 325 20.24 11.44 -4.00
C LEU A 325 19.43 10.97 -5.21
N HIS A 326 19.75 9.81 -5.76
CA HIS A 326 19.01 9.20 -6.85
C HIS A 326 18.24 7.97 -6.33
N ILE A 327 16.91 8.03 -6.40
CA ILE A 327 16.02 6.93 -6.02
C ILE A 327 15.48 6.28 -7.30
N ILE A 328 15.72 4.99 -7.47
CA ILE A 328 15.18 4.17 -8.54
C ILE A 328 14.10 3.29 -7.92
N ASP A 329 12.84 3.61 -8.19
CA ASP A 329 11.69 3.06 -7.47
C ASP A 329 10.90 2.08 -8.35
N PHE A 330 11.05 0.78 -8.07
CA PHE A 330 10.40 -0.31 -8.77
C PHE A 330 9.00 -0.55 -8.19
N GLY A 331 8.01 0.00 -8.90
CA GLY A 331 6.59 -0.05 -8.59
C GLY A 331 6.10 1.18 -7.83
N ILE A 332 6.52 2.37 -8.29
CA ILE A 332 6.25 3.68 -7.67
C ILE A 332 4.74 3.99 -7.51
N LEU A 333 3.86 3.35 -8.29
CA LEU A 333 2.41 3.57 -8.31
C LEU A 333 2.04 5.07 -8.36
N TYR A 334 1.52 5.61 -7.25
CA TYR A 334 1.09 7.01 -7.09
C TYR A 334 2.10 7.89 -6.32
N GLY A 335 3.23 7.31 -5.89
CA GLY A 335 4.31 8.01 -5.19
C GLY A 335 4.11 8.24 -3.68
N PHE A 336 3.12 7.61 -3.03
CA PHE A 336 2.75 7.86 -1.62
C PHE A 336 3.87 7.72 -0.59
N GLN A 337 4.95 6.98 -0.89
CA GLN A 337 6.12 6.88 -0.02
C GLN A 337 6.86 8.23 0.10
N TRP A 338 6.94 8.99 -0.99
CA TRP A 338 7.92 10.06 -1.15
C TRP A 338 7.62 11.40 -0.46
N PRO A 339 6.36 11.85 -0.27
CA PRO A 339 6.03 13.10 0.44
C PRO A 339 6.74 13.25 1.80
N CYS A 340 6.73 12.21 2.64
CA CYS A 340 7.40 12.25 3.95
C CYS A 340 8.93 12.36 3.85
N LEU A 341 9.54 11.74 2.82
CA LEU A 341 10.99 11.87 2.59
C LEU A 341 11.34 13.25 2.05
N ILE A 342 10.55 13.81 1.11
CA ILE A 342 10.77 15.14 0.53
C ILE A 342 10.76 16.21 1.64
N GLN A 343 9.77 16.17 2.54
CA GLN A 343 9.69 17.08 3.69
C GLN A 343 10.82 16.88 4.71
N ALA A 344 11.30 15.64 4.91
CA ALA A 344 12.48 15.41 5.74
C ALA A 344 13.75 15.98 5.08
N LEU A 345 13.91 15.83 3.76
CA LEU A 345 15.06 16.35 3.02
C LEU A 345 15.11 17.88 2.99
N SER A 346 13.97 18.58 2.90
CA SER A 346 13.94 20.05 2.94
C SER A 346 14.38 20.63 4.28
N THR A 347 14.26 19.87 5.37
CA THR A 347 14.72 20.25 6.71
C THR A 347 16.11 19.70 7.07
N ARG A 348 16.80 19.03 6.13
CA ARG A 348 18.15 18.48 6.34
C ARG A 348 19.15 19.60 6.65
N GLN A 349 20.00 19.39 7.67
CA GLN A 349 21.12 20.28 7.96
C GLN A 349 22.05 20.39 6.73
N GLY A 350 22.39 21.62 6.34
CA GLY A 350 23.11 21.90 5.08
C GLY A 350 22.22 22.01 3.84
N GLY A 351 20.89 21.99 4.01
CA GLY A 351 19.90 22.11 2.94
C GLY A 351 19.58 20.78 2.24
N PRO A 352 18.51 20.72 1.44
CA PRO A 352 18.14 19.53 0.68
C PRO A 352 19.21 19.15 -0.36
N PRO A 353 19.50 17.85 -0.58
CA PRO A 353 20.25 17.42 -1.76
C PRO A 353 19.38 17.62 -3.01
N LYS A 354 19.98 17.56 -4.20
CA LYS A 354 19.21 17.33 -5.42
C LYS A 354 18.61 15.93 -5.34
N LEU A 355 17.28 15.83 -5.42
CA LEU A 355 16.55 14.57 -5.49
C LEU A 355 16.29 14.22 -6.96
N ARG A 356 16.90 13.13 -7.43
CA ARG A 356 16.54 12.48 -8.71
C ARG A 356 15.65 11.28 -8.40
N VAL A 357 14.56 11.11 -9.14
CA VAL A 357 13.72 9.91 -9.05
C VAL A 357 13.51 9.31 -10.43
N THR A 358 13.85 8.03 -10.59
CA THR A 358 13.40 7.20 -11.72
C THR A 358 12.22 6.35 -11.23
N GLY A 359 11.02 6.74 -11.61
CA GLY A 359 9.80 6.00 -11.29
C GLY A 359 9.54 4.88 -12.29
N ILE A 360 9.47 3.64 -11.82
CA ILE A 360 9.29 2.47 -12.68
C ILE A 360 7.97 1.80 -12.33
N GLU A 361 7.17 1.46 -13.34
CA GLU A 361 5.92 0.73 -13.16
C GLU A 361 5.65 -0.23 -14.33
N LEU A 362 4.79 -1.22 -14.13
CA LEU A 362 4.27 -2.04 -15.21
C LEU A 362 3.38 -1.20 -16.15
N PRO A 363 3.38 -1.45 -17.47
CA PRO A 363 2.53 -0.72 -18.42
C PRO A 363 1.05 -0.82 -18.06
N GLN A 364 0.33 0.30 -18.11
CA GLN A 364 -1.13 0.27 -18.04
C GLN A 364 -1.73 -0.35 -19.33
N PRO A 365 -2.87 -1.07 -19.23
CA PRO A 365 -3.65 -1.46 -20.41
C PRO A 365 -4.12 -0.24 -21.23
N GLY A 366 -4.37 -0.45 -22.52
CA GLY A 366 -4.92 0.58 -23.42
C GLY A 366 -3.86 1.47 -24.07
N PHE A 367 -4.28 2.66 -24.53
CA PHE A 367 -3.48 3.54 -25.39
C PHE A 367 -2.46 4.43 -24.64
N ARG A 368 -2.51 4.46 -23.30
CA ARG A 368 -1.67 5.33 -22.45
C ARG A 368 -0.90 4.53 -21.38
N PRO A 369 0.02 3.63 -21.78
CA PRO A 369 0.69 2.70 -20.86
C PRO A 369 1.53 3.39 -19.77
N SER A 370 2.00 4.62 -19.98
CA SER A 370 2.86 5.37 -19.06
C SER A 370 2.18 6.48 -18.27
N GLU A 371 0.90 6.79 -18.55
CA GLU A 371 0.21 7.97 -18.03
C GLU A 371 0.23 8.10 -16.50
N ARG A 372 -0.03 7.01 -15.76
CA ARG A 372 0.02 7.03 -14.27
C ARG A 372 1.41 7.36 -13.71
N VAL A 373 2.47 6.85 -14.34
CA VAL A 373 3.84 7.08 -13.86
C VAL A 373 4.31 8.49 -14.25
N GLU A 374 3.91 8.98 -15.42
CA GLU A 374 4.09 10.38 -15.83
C GLU A 374 3.38 11.37 -14.88
N GLU A 375 2.10 11.09 -14.54
CA GLU A 375 1.33 11.89 -13.59
C GLU A 375 1.97 11.91 -12.19
N THR A 376 2.43 10.76 -11.74
CA THR A 376 3.15 10.65 -10.46
C THR A 376 4.41 11.50 -10.44
N GLY A 377 5.16 11.56 -11.54
CA GLY A 377 6.27 12.50 -11.71
C GLY A 377 5.88 13.97 -11.58
N ARG A 378 4.76 14.36 -12.21
CA ARG A 378 4.22 15.73 -12.16
C ARG A 378 3.75 16.11 -10.76
N ARG A 379 3.04 15.22 -10.07
CA ARG A 379 2.60 15.40 -8.67
C ARG A 379 3.79 15.49 -7.69
N LEU A 380 4.79 14.62 -7.83
CA LEU A 380 6.03 14.71 -7.03
C LEU A 380 6.83 15.99 -7.31
N LYS A 381 6.88 16.48 -8.56
CA LYS A 381 7.51 17.77 -8.89
C LYS A 381 6.82 18.94 -8.18
N ARG A 382 5.48 19.02 -8.24
CA ARG A 382 4.68 20.04 -7.52
C ARG A 382 4.99 20.01 -6.01
N PHE A 383 5.08 18.81 -5.43
CA PHE A 383 5.38 18.65 -4.00
C PHE A 383 6.82 19.06 -3.65
N CYS A 384 7.83 18.70 -4.47
CA CYS A 384 9.21 19.14 -4.27
C CYS A 384 9.36 20.67 -4.34
N ASP A 385 8.66 21.33 -5.28
CA ASP A 385 8.68 22.79 -5.42
C ASP A 385 8.13 23.48 -4.14
N LYS A 386 7.03 22.97 -3.60
CA LYS A 386 6.40 23.43 -2.33
C LYS A 386 7.35 23.39 -1.13
N PHE A 387 8.32 22.47 -1.14
CA PHE A 387 9.34 22.30 -0.10
C PHE A 387 10.74 22.78 -0.51
N ASN A 388 10.88 23.47 -1.65
CA ASN A 388 12.16 23.95 -2.19
C ASN A 388 13.24 22.86 -2.33
N VAL A 389 12.84 21.62 -2.63
CA VAL A 389 13.76 20.51 -2.88
C VAL A 389 14.13 20.47 -4.37
N PRO A 390 15.41 20.63 -4.77
CA PRO A 390 15.79 20.57 -6.18
C PRO A 390 15.50 19.19 -6.75
N PHE A 391 14.65 19.10 -7.77
CA PHE A 391 14.07 17.82 -8.22
C PHE A 391 14.26 17.55 -9.72
N GLU A 392 14.48 16.29 -10.06
CA GLU A 392 14.52 15.75 -11.42
C GLU A 392 13.77 14.42 -11.45
N TYR A 393 12.95 14.19 -12.48
CA TYR A 393 12.15 12.99 -12.63
C TYR A 393 12.36 12.35 -14.00
N SER A 394 12.45 11.03 -14.01
CA SER A 394 12.38 10.17 -15.19
C SER A 394 11.43 9.01 -14.91
N PHE A 395 10.91 8.37 -15.96
CA PHE A 395 9.99 7.24 -15.80
C PHE A 395 10.26 6.11 -16.78
N ILE A 396 9.90 4.89 -16.39
CA ILE A 396 9.92 3.71 -17.25
C ILE A 396 8.62 2.92 -17.03
N ALA A 397 7.83 2.75 -18.08
CA ALA A 397 6.64 1.90 -18.11
C ALA A 397 6.95 0.62 -18.91
N LYS A 398 7.46 -0.42 -18.24
CA LYS A 398 7.93 -1.68 -18.86
C LYS A 398 7.80 -2.88 -17.92
N ASN A 399 7.79 -4.09 -18.48
CA ASN A 399 8.05 -5.31 -17.71
C ASN A 399 9.50 -5.26 -17.19
N TRP A 400 9.69 -5.48 -15.89
CA TRP A 400 10.95 -5.16 -15.21
C TRP A 400 12.16 -6.00 -15.65
N ASP A 401 11.91 -7.19 -16.19
CA ASP A 401 12.91 -8.07 -16.79
C ASP A 401 13.39 -7.61 -18.17
N THR A 402 12.72 -6.62 -18.77
CA THR A 402 13.08 -6.02 -20.07
C THR A 402 13.77 -4.66 -19.95
N ILE A 403 13.97 -4.16 -18.73
CA ILE A 403 14.66 -2.89 -18.45
C ILE A 403 16.17 -3.13 -18.44
N THR A 404 16.91 -2.28 -19.15
CA THR A 404 18.39 -2.32 -19.20
C THR A 404 19.02 -1.27 -18.28
N LEU A 405 20.28 -1.46 -17.91
CA LEU A 405 21.00 -0.56 -17.00
C LEU A 405 21.18 0.85 -17.59
N ASP A 406 21.41 0.95 -18.90
CA ASP A 406 21.65 2.23 -19.58
C ASP A 406 20.41 3.15 -19.60
N GLU A 407 19.20 2.58 -19.52
CA GLU A 407 17.94 3.33 -19.45
C GLU A 407 17.73 4.05 -18.11
N LEU A 408 18.47 3.66 -17.07
CA LEU A 408 18.34 4.23 -15.72
C LEU A 408 19.16 5.50 -15.50
N VAL A 409 20.05 5.86 -16.45
CA VAL A 409 20.84 7.11 -16.45
C VAL A 409 21.46 7.47 -15.08
N ILE A 410 22.26 6.53 -14.57
CA ILE A 410 22.96 6.64 -13.29
C ILE A 410 24.22 7.49 -13.48
N ASN A 411 24.32 8.58 -12.73
CA ASN A 411 25.44 9.53 -12.83
C ASN A 411 26.54 9.22 -11.80
N SER A 412 27.80 9.30 -12.23
CA SER A 412 28.95 9.11 -11.32
C SER A 412 28.93 10.11 -10.16
N GLY A 413 28.97 9.60 -8.93
CA GLY A 413 29.07 10.39 -7.70
C GLY A 413 27.74 10.78 -7.05
N GLU A 414 26.59 10.36 -7.59
CA GLU A 414 25.33 10.42 -6.86
C GLU A 414 25.20 9.28 -5.85
N THR A 415 24.43 9.47 -4.78
CA THR A 415 24.07 8.42 -3.83
C THR A 415 22.86 7.67 -4.36
N THR A 416 22.99 6.39 -4.71
CA THR A 416 21.93 5.64 -5.41
C THR A 416 21.18 4.71 -4.47
N VAL A 417 19.85 4.78 -4.50
CA VAL A 417 18.93 3.89 -3.78
C VAL A 417 18.09 3.11 -4.77
N VAL A 418 17.99 1.80 -4.62
CA VAL A 418 16.92 1.00 -5.23
C VAL A 418 15.83 0.79 -4.18
N ASN A 419 14.57 1.08 -4.54
CA ASN A 419 13.41 0.88 -3.69
C ASN A 419 12.46 -0.12 -4.37
N CYS A 420 11.96 -1.11 -3.64
CA CYS A 420 10.90 -2.00 -4.12
C CYS A 420 10.09 -2.51 -2.92
N ILE A 421 8.85 -2.01 -2.77
CA ILE A 421 8.00 -2.25 -1.60
C ILE A 421 6.63 -2.76 -2.05
N LEU A 422 6.36 -4.04 -1.81
CA LEU A 422 5.09 -4.74 -2.06
C LEU A 422 4.71 -4.87 -3.54
N ARG A 423 5.69 -5.17 -4.39
CA ARG A 423 5.55 -5.12 -5.87
C ARG A 423 6.27 -6.26 -6.62
N LEU A 424 7.39 -6.79 -6.11
CA LEU A 424 8.18 -7.81 -6.83
C LEU A 424 7.45 -9.15 -6.91
N GLN A 425 6.48 -9.37 -6.03
CA GLN A 425 5.53 -10.49 -6.13
C GLN A 425 4.69 -10.52 -7.42
N TYR A 426 4.58 -9.40 -8.16
CA TYR A 426 3.84 -9.33 -9.43
C TYR A 426 4.72 -9.66 -10.65
N THR A 427 6.05 -9.69 -10.49
CA THR A 427 6.95 -10.14 -11.54
C THR A 427 6.91 -11.68 -11.64
N PRO A 428 6.78 -12.27 -12.85
CA PRO A 428 6.73 -13.72 -13.02
C PRO A 428 7.97 -14.44 -12.45
N ASP A 429 7.73 -15.67 -11.98
CA ASP A 429 8.73 -16.56 -11.40
C ASP A 429 9.07 -17.73 -12.35
N GLU A 430 9.90 -18.66 -11.88
CA GLU A 430 10.29 -19.87 -12.59
C GLU A 430 9.12 -20.79 -13.01
N THR A 431 7.89 -20.58 -12.53
CA THR A 431 6.71 -21.35 -12.97
C THR A 431 6.13 -20.84 -14.31
N VAL A 432 6.59 -19.68 -14.80
CA VAL A 432 6.22 -19.12 -16.11
C VAL A 432 7.38 -19.17 -17.11
N SER A 433 8.60 -18.89 -16.65
CA SER A 433 9.80 -18.87 -17.51
C SER A 433 11.03 -19.35 -16.74
N LEU A 434 11.79 -20.27 -17.33
CA LEU A 434 12.96 -20.91 -16.71
C LEU A 434 14.02 -19.93 -16.21
N ASN A 435 14.15 -18.76 -16.87
CA ASN A 435 15.12 -17.73 -16.50
C ASN A 435 14.63 -16.82 -15.35
N SER A 436 13.36 -16.95 -14.93
CA SER A 436 12.69 -16.19 -13.87
C SER A 436 12.83 -14.66 -14.04
N PRO A 437 11.86 -13.97 -14.67
CA PRO A 437 11.81 -12.50 -14.77
C PRO A 437 12.10 -11.77 -13.46
N ARG A 438 11.64 -12.33 -12.33
CA ARG A 438 11.95 -11.92 -10.95
C ARG A 438 13.44 -11.95 -10.61
N ASP A 439 14.15 -13.02 -10.98
CA ASP A 439 15.59 -13.12 -10.77
C ASP A 439 16.37 -12.20 -11.74
N THR A 440 15.86 -11.98 -12.97
CA THR A 440 16.40 -10.96 -13.90
C THR A 440 16.29 -9.55 -13.32
N ALA A 441 15.15 -9.18 -12.73
CA ALA A 441 14.98 -7.88 -12.07
C ALA A 441 15.95 -7.73 -10.87
N LEU A 442 16.09 -8.76 -10.02
CA LEU A 442 17.07 -8.73 -8.93
C LEU A 442 18.53 -8.62 -9.43
N LYS A 443 18.85 -9.20 -10.58
CA LYS A 443 20.15 -9.00 -11.23
C LYS A 443 20.33 -7.55 -11.70
N LEU A 444 19.32 -6.93 -12.33
CA LEU A 444 19.37 -5.50 -12.67
C LEU A 444 19.60 -4.64 -11.41
N PHE A 445 18.91 -4.93 -10.30
CA PHE A 445 19.13 -4.23 -9.02
C PHE A 445 20.58 -4.37 -8.54
N ARG A 446 21.21 -5.54 -8.76
CA ARG A 446 22.61 -5.74 -8.45
C ARG A 446 23.53 -4.97 -9.40
N ASP A 447 23.21 -4.92 -10.69
CA ASP A 447 24.01 -4.25 -11.72
C ASP A 447 23.96 -2.71 -11.60
N ILE A 448 22.85 -2.15 -11.10
CA ILE A 448 22.74 -0.75 -10.60
C ILE A 448 23.79 -0.46 -9.52
N ASN A 449 24.21 -1.47 -8.75
CA ASN A 449 25.19 -1.38 -7.66
C ASN A 449 24.90 -0.24 -6.64
N PRO A 450 23.68 -0.18 -6.05
CA PRO A 450 23.26 0.94 -5.22
C PRO A 450 23.98 1.00 -3.86
N ASP A 451 24.00 2.20 -3.25
CA ASP A 451 24.43 2.38 -1.85
C ASP A 451 23.49 1.69 -0.86
N LEU A 452 22.21 1.56 -1.23
CA LEU A 452 21.15 0.93 -0.44
C LEU A 452 20.10 0.33 -1.38
N PHE A 453 19.75 -0.93 -1.16
CA PHE A 453 18.55 -1.54 -1.72
C PHE A 453 17.54 -1.76 -0.59
N VAL A 454 16.39 -1.08 -0.65
CA VAL A 454 15.27 -1.27 0.28
C VAL A 454 14.27 -2.24 -0.34
N PHE A 455 13.94 -3.30 0.39
CA PHE A 455 13.01 -4.33 -0.04
C PHE A 455 11.95 -4.58 1.03
N ALA A 456 10.68 -4.60 0.64
CA ALA A 456 9.62 -5.09 1.51
C ALA A 456 8.58 -5.86 0.70
N GLU A 457 8.02 -6.92 1.28
CA GLU A 457 7.08 -7.80 0.57
C GLU A 457 6.12 -8.49 1.55
N ILE A 458 5.00 -8.98 1.01
CA ILE A 458 4.05 -9.80 1.77
C ILE A 458 4.66 -11.18 2.09
N ASN A 459 4.46 -11.68 3.30
CA ASN A 459 4.92 -12.99 3.73
C ASN A 459 3.87 -14.07 3.38
N GLY A 460 3.74 -14.38 2.10
CA GLY A 460 2.76 -15.35 1.60
C GLY A 460 3.32 -16.76 1.39
N THR A 461 2.59 -17.78 1.84
CA THR A 461 2.87 -19.20 1.60
C THR A 461 2.11 -19.79 0.40
N TYR A 462 1.34 -18.96 -0.32
CA TYR A 462 0.30 -19.40 -1.25
C TYR A 462 0.67 -19.39 -2.75
N ASN A 463 1.96 -19.33 -3.10
CA ASN A 463 2.42 -19.47 -4.50
C ASN A 463 2.78 -20.92 -4.90
N SER A 464 2.27 -21.93 -4.17
CA SER A 464 2.54 -23.35 -4.49
C SER A 464 2.10 -23.73 -5.91
N PRO A 465 2.87 -24.56 -6.65
CA PRO A 465 2.46 -25.08 -7.96
C PRO A 465 1.27 -26.05 -7.88
N PHE A 466 0.93 -26.58 -6.70
CA PHE A 466 -0.23 -27.48 -6.51
C PHE A 466 -1.48 -26.73 -6.01
N PHE A 467 -2.60 -26.85 -6.74
CA PHE A 467 -3.81 -26.05 -6.51
C PHE A 467 -4.35 -26.15 -5.07
N LEU A 468 -4.56 -27.34 -4.54
CA LEU A 468 -5.09 -27.53 -3.18
C LEU A 468 -4.17 -26.94 -2.10
N THR A 469 -2.86 -26.99 -2.31
CA THR A 469 -1.89 -26.36 -1.41
C THR A 469 -2.06 -24.85 -1.46
N ARG A 470 -1.95 -24.20 -2.65
CA ARG A 470 -2.09 -22.74 -2.74
C ARG A 470 -3.45 -22.25 -2.25
N PHE A 471 -4.55 -22.96 -2.55
CA PHE A 471 -5.88 -22.61 -2.08
C PHE A 471 -5.97 -22.61 -0.55
N ARG A 472 -5.50 -23.68 0.11
CA ARG A 472 -5.51 -23.78 1.58
C ARG A 472 -4.66 -22.70 2.24
N GLU A 473 -3.47 -22.45 1.70
CA GLU A 473 -2.56 -21.42 2.21
C GLU A 473 -3.12 -20.00 1.98
N ALA A 474 -3.75 -19.74 0.82
CA ALA A 474 -4.41 -18.47 0.51
C ALA A 474 -5.59 -18.24 1.46
N MET A 475 -6.42 -19.26 1.70
CA MET A 475 -7.49 -19.20 2.68
C MET A 475 -6.96 -18.89 4.09
N PHE A 476 -5.92 -19.58 4.54
CA PHE A 476 -5.31 -19.28 5.85
C PHE A 476 -4.72 -17.87 5.92
N HIS A 477 -4.14 -17.36 4.82
CA HIS A 477 -3.65 -15.99 4.73
C HIS A 477 -4.79 -14.97 4.81
N CYS A 478 -5.79 -15.08 3.94
CA CYS A 478 -6.93 -14.17 3.89
C CYS A 478 -7.79 -14.21 5.15
N SER A 479 -8.00 -15.36 5.81
CA SER A 479 -8.70 -15.40 7.11
C SER A 479 -8.03 -14.50 8.17
N ALA A 480 -6.70 -14.38 8.15
CA ALA A 480 -5.98 -13.49 9.08
C ALA A 480 -6.09 -12.01 8.68
N LEU A 481 -6.19 -11.70 7.39
CA LEU A 481 -6.47 -10.34 6.92
C LEU A 481 -7.92 -9.94 7.23
N PHE A 482 -8.90 -10.79 6.95
CA PHE A 482 -10.31 -10.50 7.25
C PHE A 482 -10.54 -10.33 8.76
N ASP A 483 -9.96 -11.19 9.61
CA ASP A 483 -9.99 -11.01 11.08
C ASP A 483 -9.28 -9.70 11.54
N MET A 484 -8.20 -9.29 10.85
CA MET A 484 -7.55 -8.00 11.08
C MET A 484 -8.48 -6.84 10.74
N PHE A 485 -9.00 -6.77 9.52
CA PHE A 485 -9.80 -5.62 9.10
C PHE A 485 -11.20 -5.60 9.73
N GLU A 486 -11.77 -6.74 10.10
CA GLU A 486 -12.97 -6.82 10.96
C GLU A 486 -12.75 -6.13 12.31
N SER A 487 -11.54 -6.24 12.87
CA SER A 487 -11.18 -5.65 14.16
C SER A 487 -10.79 -4.17 14.09
N ASN A 488 -10.56 -3.61 12.89
CA ASN A 488 -9.94 -2.28 12.71
C ASN A 488 -10.69 -1.33 11.78
N ILE A 489 -11.66 -1.78 10.97
CA ILE A 489 -12.54 -0.92 10.16
C ILE A 489 -13.94 -0.92 10.80
N SER A 490 -14.66 0.20 10.82
CA SER A 490 -16.07 0.22 11.27
C SER A 490 -16.98 -0.64 10.37
N GLU A 491 -18.04 -1.23 10.92
CA GLU A 491 -19.06 -1.94 10.15
C GLU A 491 -19.80 -1.00 9.19
N GLU A 492 -20.03 0.25 9.62
CA GLU A 492 -20.72 1.30 8.86
C GLU A 492 -19.84 1.94 7.76
N ASN A 493 -18.57 1.54 7.64
CA ASN A 493 -17.62 2.19 6.72
C ASN A 493 -17.92 1.83 5.26
N HIS A 494 -18.38 2.81 4.48
CA HIS A 494 -18.73 2.63 3.07
C HIS A 494 -17.58 2.16 2.17
N CYS A 495 -16.32 2.42 2.54
CA CYS A 495 -15.15 1.99 1.78
C CYS A 495 -14.70 0.56 2.11
N ARG A 496 -15.20 -0.07 3.19
CA ARG A 496 -14.79 -1.41 3.65
C ARG A 496 -14.75 -2.44 2.51
N SER A 497 -15.85 -2.58 1.76
CA SER A 497 -15.97 -3.54 0.65
C SER A 497 -14.98 -3.28 -0.48
N LEU A 498 -14.58 -2.01 -0.66
CA LEU A 498 -13.59 -1.59 -1.66
C LEU A 498 -12.16 -1.88 -1.19
N VAL A 499 -11.84 -1.61 0.09
CA VAL A 499 -10.57 -2.03 0.70
C VAL A 499 -10.40 -3.55 0.61
N GLU A 500 -11.44 -4.32 0.94
CA GLU A 500 -11.44 -5.77 0.87
C GLU A 500 -11.17 -6.29 -0.55
N ARG A 501 -11.89 -5.74 -1.55
CA ARG A 501 -11.75 -6.12 -2.96
C ARG A 501 -10.40 -5.73 -3.56
N GLU A 502 -9.95 -4.48 -3.37
CA GLU A 502 -8.81 -3.92 -4.10
C GLU A 502 -7.46 -4.09 -3.41
N LEU A 503 -7.42 -4.09 -2.07
CA LEU A 503 -6.17 -4.03 -1.30
C LEU A 503 -5.90 -5.29 -0.46
N ILE A 504 -6.91 -6.14 -0.22
CA ILE A 504 -6.81 -7.28 0.70
C ILE A 504 -6.84 -8.62 -0.03
N ILE A 505 -7.91 -8.90 -0.79
CA ILE A 505 -8.12 -10.25 -1.35
C ILE A 505 -7.74 -10.40 -2.84
N LYS A 506 -7.47 -9.27 -3.51
CA LYS A 506 -7.11 -9.17 -4.93
C LYS A 506 -6.12 -10.26 -5.39
N ASP A 507 -5.00 -10.36 -4.69
CA ASP A 507 -3.90 -11.27 -4.99
C ASP A 507 -4.28 -12.75 -4.80
N ALA A 508 -5.03 -13.05 -3.73
CA ALA A 508 -5.50 -14.39 -3.45
C ALA A 508 -6.55 -14.86 -4.47
N MET A 509 -7.43 -13.96 -4.93
CA MET A 509 -8.37 -14.25 -6.02
C MET A 509 -7.62 -14.61 -7.31
N SER A 510 -6.55 -13.88 -7.66
CA SER A 510 -5.69 -14.23 -8.80
C SER A 510 -5.06 -15.62 -8.63
N VAL A 511 -4.51 -15.92 -7.45
CA VAL A 511 -3.88 -17.22 -7.15
C VAL A 511 -4.84 -18.40 -7.24
N ILE A 512 -6.11 -18.20 -6.89
CA ILE A 512 -7.14 -19.24 -6.95
C ILE A 512 -7.69 -19.40 -8.37
N ALA A 513 -8.00 -18.29 -9.03
CA ALA A 513 -8.68 -18.33 -10.32
C ALA A 513 -7.76 -18.67 -11.50
N CYS A 514 -6.52 -18.16 -11.50
CA CYS A 514 -5.64 -18.19 -12.66
C CYS A 514 -4.52 -19.25 -12.57
N GLU A 515 -3.96 -19.60 -13.73
CA GLU A 515 -2.76 -20.43 -13.91
C GLU A 515 -1.80 -19.76 -14.91
N GLY A 516 -0.59 -20.30 -15.06
CA GLY A 516 0.35 -19.86 -16.08
C GLY A 516 0.65 -18.37 -15.97
N ALA A 517 0.73 -17.65 -17.10
CA ALA A 517 0.99 -16.21 -17.13
C ALA A 517 -0.17 -15.36 -16.56
N GLU A 518 -1.43 -15.82 -16.66
CA GLU A 518 -2.63 -15.09 -16.20
C GLU A 518 -2.67 -14.89 -14.67
N ARG A 519 -1.91 -15.70 -13.91
CA ARG A 519 -1.74 -15.52 -12.47
C ARG A 519 -0.69 -14.43 -12.20
N PHE A 520 -1.15 -13.21 -11.97
CA PHE A 520 -0.25 -12.07 -11.74
C PHE A 520 0.40 -12.12 -10.34
N ALA A 521 -0.33 -12.50 -9.29
CA ALA A 521 0.19 -12.50 -7.92
C ALA A 521 0.95 -13.81 -7.60
N ARG A 522 2.19 -13.66 -7.13
CA ARG A 522 3.12 -14.78 -6.82
C ARG A 522 3.92 -14.50 -5.54
N PRO A 523 3.26 -14.45 -4.38
CA PRO A 523 3.90 -14.12 -3.11
C PRO A 523 4.83 -15.23 -2.63
N GLU A 524 5.94 -14.84 -2.02
CA GLU A 524 6.89 -15.76 -1.38
C GLU A 524 7.12 -15.34 0.08
N THR A 525 7.57 -16.27 0.91
CA THR A 525 7.96 -15.93 2.29
C THR A 525 9.22 -15.07 2.29
N TYR A 526 9.41 -14.24 3.31
CA TYR A 526 10.62 -13.41 3.44
C TYR A 526 11.92 -14.23 3.44
N LYS A 527 11.87 -15.51 3.86
CA LYS A 527 13.01 -16.44 3.80
C LYS A 527 13.35 -16.87 2.38
N GLN A 528 12.37 -17.07 1.51
CA GLN A 528 12.60 -17.34 0.08
C GLN A 528 13.16 -16.09 -0.61
N TRP A 529 12.60 -14.91 -0.32
CA TRP A 529 13.15 -13.63 -0.80
C TRP A 529 14.59 -13.40 -0.36
N GLN A 530 14.92 -13.68 0.91
CA GLN A 530 16.29 -13.64 1.42
C GLN A 530 17.24 -14.52 0.60
N VAL A 531 16.83 -15.75 0.25
CA VAL A 531 17.64 -16.64 -0.61
C VAL A 531 17.83 -16.03 -2.00
N ARG A 532 16.77 -15.50 -2.64
CA ARG A 532 16.88 -14.86 -3.96
C ARG A 532 17.79 -13.63 -3.94
N ILE A 533 17.61 -12.74 -2.97
CA ILE A 533 18.38 -11.48 -2.85
C ILE A 533 19.86 -11.77 -2.55
N VAL A 534 20.17 -12.72 -1.67
CA VAL A 534 21.55 -13.16 -1.41
C VAL A 534 22.17 -13.81 -2.67
N ARG A 535 21.42 -14.68 -3.37
CA ARG A 535 21.84 -15.30 -4.64
C ARG A 535 22.10 -14.27 -5.75
N ALA A 536 21.36 -13.17 -5.77
CA ALA A 536 21.58 -12.03 -6.66
C ALA A 536 22.83 -11.19 -6.29
N GLY A 537 23.61 -11.58 -5.27
CA GLY A 537 24.87 -10.91 -4.93
C GLY A 537 24.71 -9.72 -3.99
N PHE A 538 23.65 -9.69 -3.19
CA PHE A 538 23.48 -8.74 -2.08
C PHE A 538 23.86 -9.36 -0.73
N ARG A 539 24.06 -8.49 0.26
CA ARG A 539 24.24 -8.82 1.68
C ARG A 539 23.36 -7.90 2.53
N PRO A 540 22.85 -8.36 3.67
CA PRO A 540 21.93 -7.56 4.48
C PRO A 540 22.63 -6.32 5.06
N ALA A 541 21.91 -5.21 5.06
CA ALA A 541 22.24 -4.00 5.78
C ALA A 541 21.51 -4.00 7.12
N LYS A 542 22.23 -3.65 8.18
CA LYS A 542 21.66 -3.59 9.53
C LYS A 542 20.69 -2.41 9.65
N LEU A 543 19.42 -2.68 9.92
CA LEU A 543 18.43 -1.68 10.28
C LEU A 543 18.84 -0.96 11.57
N ASN A 544 18.60 0.36 11.65
CA ASN A 544 18.92 1.13 12.85
C ASN A 544 17.98 0.71 14.00
N LYS A 545 18.56 0.39 15.16
CA LYS A 545 17.80 0.02 16.37
C LYS A 545 16.88 1.14 16.84
N GLN A 546 17.26 2.40 16.63
CA GLN A 546 16.45 3.54 17.05
C GLN A 546 15.21 3.72 16.16
N ILE A 547 15.37 3.66 14.82
CA ILE A 547 14.25 3.61 13.86
C ILE A 547 13.29 2.46 14.23
N MET A 548 13.83 1.26 14.48
CA MET A 548 13.02 0.09 14.87
C MET A 548 12.28 0.27 16.20
N LYS A 549 12.84 1.04 17.15
CA LYS A 549 12.22 1.33 18.45
C LYS A 549 11.09 2.35 18.28
N GLU A 550 11.37 3.49 17.66
CA GLU A 550 10.41 4.56 17.37
C GLU A 550 9.22 4.03 16.56
N GLY A 551 9.47 3.18 15.55
CA GLY A 551 8.42 2.54 14.77
C GLY A 551 7.55 1.56 15.57
N LYS A 552 8.14 0.78 16.49
CA LYS A 552 7.37 -0.08 17.43
C LYS A 552 6.51 0.78 18.37
N GLU A 553 7.02 1.92 18.83
CA GLU A 553 6.29 2.86 19.70
C GLU A 553 5.11 3.51 18.94
N LEU A 554 5.32 3.96 17.70
CA LEU A 554 4.28 4.48 16.81
C LEU A 554 3.14 3.49 16.58
N VAL A 555 3.45 2.22 16.28
CA VAL A 555 2.40 1.20 16.07
C VAL A 555 1.60 0.96 17.34
N ARG A 556 2.27 0.85 18.49
CA ARG A 556 1.66 0.66 19.81
C ARG A 556 0.74 1.81 20.22
N GLU A 557 1.03 3.04 19.79
CA GLU A 557 0.28 4.24 20.16
C GLU A 557 -0.92 4.52 19.25
N ARG A 558 -0.85 4.12 17.97
CA ARG A 558 -1.84 4.50 16.95
C ARG A 558 -2.72 3.37 16.43
N TYR A 559 -2.30 2.12 16.61
CA TYR A 559 -2.97 0.96 16.03
C TYR A 559 -3.36 -0.06 17.11
N HIS A 560 -4.26 -0.98 16.75
CA HIS A 560 -4.75 -2.00 17.67
C HIS A 560 -3.63 -2.90 18.23
N LYS A 561 -3.70 -3.16 19.54
CA LYS A 561 -2.67 -3.88 20.34
C LYS A 561 -2.22 -5.26 19.82
N GLU A 562 -2.98 -5.89 18.93
CA GLU A 562 -2.66 -7.20 18.33
C GLU A 562 -1.75 -7.09 17.10
N PHE A 563 -1.46 -5.86 16.63
CA PHE A 563 -0.38 -5.60 15.70
C PHE A 563 0.97 -5.74 16.40
N VAL A 564 1.88 -6.48 15.77
CA VAL A 564 3.22 -6.74 16.28
C VAL A 564 4.23 -6.32 15.22
N VAL A 565 5.18 -5.47 15.61
CA VAL A 565 6.40 -5.22 14.84
C VAL A 565 7.55 -5.90 15.58
N ASP A 566 8.27 -6.78 14.88
CA ASP A 566 9.41 -7.52 15.44
C ASP A 566 10.63 -7.55 14.51
N ASN A 567 11.71 -8.21 14.94
CA ASN A 567 12.95 -8.31 14.18
C ASN A 567 13.44 -9.76 14.10
N ASP A 568 13.54 -10.31 12.88
CA ASP A 568 14.29 -11.53 12.59
C ASP A 568 15.61 -11.17 11.89
N ASN A 569 16.70 -11.19 12.66
CA ASN A 569 18.07 -10.87 12.24
C ASN A 569 18.25 -9.45 11.64
N HIS A 570 17.86 -9.29 10.38
CA HIS A 570 17.97 -8.07 9.56
C HIS A 570 16.65 -7.69 8.87
N TRP A 571 15.57 -8.41 9.17
CA TRP A 571 14.22 -8.13 8.71
C TRP A 571 13.40 -7.50 9.83
N MET A 572 12.77 -6.36 9.55
CA MET A 572 11.57 -5.95 10.28
C MET A 572 10.41 -6.86 9.85
N LEU A 573 9.83 -7.58 10.79
CA LEU A 573 8.63 -8.37 10.59
C LEU A 573 7.42 -7.61 11.12
N GLN A 574 6.32 -7.64 10.37
CA GLN A 574 5.04 -7.07 10.78
C GLN A 574 3.99 -8.18 10.81
N GLY A 575 3.16 -8.20 11.85
CA GLY A 575 2.22 -9.29 12.08
C GLY A 575 0.97 -8.89 12.85
N TRP A 576 0.03 -9.83 12.90
CA TRP A 576 -1.27 -9.70 13.55
C TRP A 576 -1.60 -10.98 14.33
N LYS A 577 -1.99 -10.86 15.59
CA LYS A 577 -2.28 -12.00 16.49
C LYS A 577 -1.22 -13.12 16.44
N GLY A 578 0.06 -12.71 16.39
CA GLY A 578 1.22 -13.61 16.33
C GLY A 578 1.58 -14.17 14.93
N LYS A 579 0.80 -13.91 13.89
CA LYS A 579 1.12 -14.31 12.51
C LYS A 579 1.90 -13.23 11.79
N VAL A 580 3.06 -13.58 11.22
CA VAL A 580 3.87 -12.68 10.36
C VAL A 580 3.19 -12.52 9.00
N MET A 581 2.82 -11.28 8.67
CA MET A 581 2.08 -10.93 7.46
C MET A 581 2.95 -10.22 6.42
N TYR A 582 3.91 -9.40 6.85
CA TYR A 582 4.80 -8.63 5.95
C TYR A 582 6.22 -8.59 6.51
N ALA A 583 7.20 -8.35 5.64
CA ALA A 583 8.60 -8.21 6.03
C ALA A 583 9.30 -7.12 5.22
N LEU A 584 10.14 -6.31 5.88
CA LEU A 584 11.01 -5.31 5.27
C LEU A 584 12.46 -5.57 5.65
N SER A 585 13.38 -5.42 4.70
CA SER A 585 14.82 -5.48 4.93
C SER A 585 15.56 -4.49 4.03
N CYS A 586 16.76 -4.13 4.47
CA CYS A 586 17.68 -3.29 3.71
C CYS A 586 18.90 -4.11 3.31
N TRP A 587 19.48 -3.80 2.16
CA TRP A 587 20.55 -4.57 1.53
C TRP A 587 21.64 -3.65 0.96
N LYS A 588 22.83 -4.20 0.77
CA LYS A 588 23.91 -3.58 0.00
C LYS A 588 24.50 -4.60 -0.97
N PRO A 589 25.08 -4.16 -2.10
CA PRO A 589 25.93 -4.99 -2.91
C PRO A 589 26.98 -5.74 -2.07
N SER A 590 27.09 -7.05 -2.30
CA SER A 590 28.27 -7.81 -1.88
C SER A 590 29.46 -7.38 -2.74
N LYS A 591 30.65 -7.28 -2.14
CA LYS A 591 31.88 -7.07 -2.92
C LYS A 591 31.98 -8.18 -3.95
N LYS A 592 32.31 -7.85 -5.21
CA LYS A 592 32.71 -8.86 -6.19
C LYS A 592 33.95 -9.58 -5.60
N GLN A 593 33.89 -10.91 -5.51
CA GLN A 593 35.04 -11.74 -5.14
C GLN A 593 36.03 -11.80 -6.31
#